data_AF-A0A3S4B1M5-F1
#
_entry.id   AF-A0A3S4B1M5-F1
#
_cell.length_a   1.000
_cell.length_b   1.000
_cell.length_c   1.000
_cell.angle_alpha   90.00
_cell.angle_beta   90.00
_cell.angle_gamma   90.00
#
_symmetry.space_group_name_H-M   'P 1'
#
loop_
_entity.id
_entity.type
_entity.pdbx_description
1 polymer ?
#
loop_
_entity_poly.entity_id
_entity_poly.type
_entity_poly.pdbx_seq_one_letter_code
_entity_poly.pdbx_strand_id
1 'polypeptide(L)'
;MAATPQSRSGIAAAWVVLTVAAVLTAAAVQGQPVGQLAPLPDPPDTVYATGDAAIDEPTKRSLATTEAFRAFLPVSVDLSAGMPPPGRQGRLPSCTAWAVAYAARSYYVSTAEGRDIRQAGNIPSPAYVYHLARAAECGGTNFVRNVEVLRRGAPSMASYPYVDQCVAPPGPDATARAEDFRVRGYRRIDLARLDDIKGQLALSNPVLISFADSVAFQRHRGDAVFTEPDFVAPRGWHAMTLTGYDDRRQAFRLINSWGQGWGDRGYAWVSYDTIRQRVREAGILDVPRPARPPATPVPPPAPPPVPPPIATPVSPPVRPPAGEPVVAGLPELQRLPCARVTARRIGSGTELSGFVASAEDLDTVRRAAALRPGTTVGDVVVAPWPQCEAMQTLDDALVAPDRPAVDIGGRVVLRDGDPLRITVRTPRRARYLYVSYVQTDGSLVHLVQPRGAVPEPVAPDRLMVFGDGSDGRARATVSGPFGREMIIAIASAAPLFPRELPTRQTEREYLSALRRALIHQPSAAAAGVAAEREVAATVLSLETRPR
;
A
#
# COMPACT_ATOMS: atom_id res chain seq x y z
N MET A 1 -85.49 -44.17 -32.09
CA MET A 1 -85.59 -43.00 -32.99
C MET A 1 -84.18 -42.42 -33.08
N ALA A 2 -83.41 -42.82 -34.10
CA ALA A 2 -82.81 -41.95 -35.14
C ALA A 2 -81.90 -40.84 -34.56
N ALA A 3 -80.60 -40.70 -34.84
CA ALA A 3 -79.84 -41.05 -36.05
C ALA A 3 -78.33 -41.29 -35.78
N THR A 4 -77.74 -42.12 -36.64
CA THR A 4 -76.33 -42.34 -37.04
C THR A 4 -75.74 -41.13 -37.84
N PRO A 5 -74.48 -41.09 -38.37
CA PRO A 5 -73.28 -41.97 -38.19
C PRO A 5 -71.85 -41.30 -38.27
N GLN A 6 -70.81 -42.14 -37.99
CA GLN A 6 -69.49 -42.31 -38.68
C GLN A 6 -68.38 -41.24 -38.58
N SER A 7 -67.07 -41.55 -38.52
CA SER A 7 -66.33 -42.84 -38.51
C SER A 7 -64.83 -42.64 -38.23
N ARG A 8 -64.23 -43.63 -37.51
CA ARG A 8 -62.95 -44.38 -37.73
C ARG A 8 -61.66 -43.57 -37.94
N SER A 9 -60.52 -43.88 -37.30
CA SER A 9 -59.75 -45.14 -37.21
C SER A 9 -58.59 -44.91 -36.22
N GLY A 10 -57.96 -45.87 -35.53
CA GLY A 10 -57.88 -47.31 -35.66
C GLY A 10 -57.19 -47.96 -34.45
N ILE A 11 -57.14 -49.30 -34.51
CA ILE A 11 -56.92 -50.31 -33.46
C ILE A 11 -55.41 -50.57 -33.24
N ALA A 12 -54.93 -50.51 -32.00
CA ALA A 12 -54.36 -51.57 -31.14
C ALA A 12 -53.44 -52.65 -31.77
N ALA A 13 -52.26 -52.89 -31.16
CA ALA A 13 -51.93 -54.08 -30.35
C ALA A 13 -50.43 -54.46 -30.32
N ALA A 14 -49.92 -54.69 -29.09
CA ALA A 14 -48.82 -55.57 -28.64
C ALA A 14 -47.40 -55.32 -29.22
N TRP A 15 -46.29 -55.48 -28.48
CA TRP A 15 -45.78 -56.74 -27.92
C TRP A 15 -44.71 -56.53 -26.82
N VAL A 16 -44.80 -57.37 -25.79
CA VAL A 16 -43.75 -58.06 -25.01
C VAL A 16 -42.62 -57.26 -24.33
N VAL A 17 -42.66 -57.34 -23.00
CA VAL A 17 -41.62 -56.96 -22.04
C VAL A 17 -40.56 -58.06 -21.97
N LEU A 18 -39.29 -57.71 -22.20
CA LEU A 18 -38.14 -58.52 -21.82
C LEU A 18 -37.32 -57.72 -20.79
N THR A 19 -37.29 -58.22 -19.56
CA THR A 19 -36.52 -57.68 -18.44
C THR A 19 -35.05 -58.09 -18.54
N VAL A 20 -34.15 -57.13 -18.70
CA VAL A 20 -32.71 -57.32 -18.46
C VAL A 20 -32.34 -56.58 -17.18
N ALA A 21 -31.95 -57.35 -16.16
CA ALA A 21 -31.42 -56.83 -14.91
C ALA A 21 -29.97 -56.36 -15.15
N ALA A 22 -29.75 -55.05 -15.01
CA ALA A 22 -28.40 -54.47 -14.90
C ALA A 22 -28.19 -54.03 -13.45
N VAL A 23 -27.28 -54.72 -12.76
CA VAL A 23 -26.77 -54.34 -11.45
C VAL A 23 -25.92 -53.08 -11.62
N LEU A 24 -26.43 -51.92 -11.19
CA LEU A 24 -25.64 -50.69 -11.08
C LEU A 24 -25.19 -50.53 -9.64
N THR A 25 -23.89 -50.73 -9.42
CA THR A 25 -23.17 -50.33 -8.20
C THR A 25 -23.24 -48.81 -8.05
N ALA A 26 -23.90 -48.33 -7.01
CA ALA A 26 -23.90 -46.92 -6.64
C ALA A 26 -22.52 -46.50 -6.12
N ALA A 27 -21.69 -45.92 -6.99
CA ALA A 27 -20.57 -45.11 -6.55
C ALA A 27 -21.13 -43.76 -6.11
N ALA A 28 -21.02 -43.45 -4.82
CA ALA A 28 -21.32 -42.13 -4.29
C ALA A 28 -20.34 -41.10 -4.89
N VAL A 29 -20.75 -40.43 -5.96
CA VAL A 29 -20.08 -39.23 -6.45
C VAL A 29 -20.38 -38.14 -5.45
N GLN A 30 -19.39 -37.83 -4.61
CA GLN A 30 -19.38 -36.61 -3.82
C GLN A 30 -19.49 -35.43 -4.79
N GLY A 31 -20.66 -34.78 -4.81
CA GLY A 31 -20.88 -33.56 -5.57
C GLY A 31 -19.86 -32.51 -5.15
N GLN A 32 -18.92 -32.20 -6.04
CA GLN A 32 -18.09 -31.00 -5.94
C GLN A 32 -19.04 -29.78 -5.84
N PRO A 33 -18.75 -28.79 -4.98
CA PRO A 33 -19.55 -27.59 -4.91
C PRO A 33 -19.51 -26.90 -6.27
N VAL A 34 -20.69 -26.68 -6.87
CA VAL A 34 -20.83 -25.90 -8.10
C VAL A 34 -20.26 -24.52 -7.81
N GLY A 35 -19.06 -24.23 -8.34
CA GLY A 35 -18.45 -22.91 -8.22
C GLY A 35 -19.43 -21.87 -8.76
N GLN A 36 -19.76 -20.86 -7.95
CA GLN A 36 -20.48 -19.69 -8.43
C GLN A 36 -19.73 -19.13 -9.63
N LEU A 37 -20.36 -19.15 -10.80
CA LEU A 37 -19.87 -18.47 -12.00
C LEU A 37 -19.53 -17.03 -11.63
N ALA A 38 -18.34 -16.57 -12.03
CA ALA A 38 -17.94 -15.20 -11.82
C ALA A 38 -19.00 -14.25 -12.43
N PRO A 39 -19.39 -13.16 -11.74
CA PRO A 39 -20.37 -12.22 -12.27
C PRO A 39 -19.93 -11.70 -13.63
N LEU A 40 -20.87 -11.65 -14.59
CA LEU A 40 -20.61 -11.06 -15.90
C LEU A 40 -20.30 -9.56 -15.74
N PRO A 41 -19.35 -9.01 -16.53
CA PRO A 41 -19.10 -7.58 -16.56
C PRO A 41 -20.36 -6.79 -16.94
N ASP A 42 -20.59 -5.66 -16.28
CA ASP A 42 -21.68 -4.75 -16.61
C ASP A 42 -21.45 -4.13 -18.01
N PRO A 43 -22.51 -3.84 -18.79
CA PRO A 43 -22.39 -3.21 -20.11
C PRO A 43 -21.51 -1.95 -20.10
N PRO A 44 -20.68 -1.70 -21.13
CA PRO A 44 -19.76 -0.56 -21.16
C PRO A 44 -20.44 0.82 -21.06
N ASP A 45 -21.70 0.93 -21.48
CA ASP A 45 -22.52 2.14 -21.46
C ASP A 45 -23.31 2.32 -20.15
N THR A 46 -23.15 1.41 -19.19
CA THR A 46 -23.79 1.53 -17.87
C THR A 46 -23.38 2.84 -17.19
N VAL A 47 -24.38 3.65 -16.85
CA VAL A 47 -24.20 4.87 -16.07
C VAL A 47 -24.49 4.58 -14.61
N TYR A 48 -23.58 4.99 -13.74
CA TYR A 48 -23.71 4.77 -12.31
C TYR A 48 -24.02 6.06 -11.55
N ALA A 49 -24.78 5.94 -10.46
CA ALA A 49 -25.12 7.06 -9.61
C ALA A 49 -23.93 7.52 -8.75
N THR A 50 -23.80 8.83 -8.61
CA THR A 50 -22.87 9.52 -7.72
C THR A 50 -23.67 10.41 -6.76
N GLY A 51 -23.05 10.87 -5.68
CA GLY A 51 -23.80 11.57 -4.62
C GLY A 51 -22.97 12.09 -3.46
N ASP A 52 -21.66 12.24 -3.65
CA ASP A 52 -20.80 12.79 -2.62
C ASP A 52 -20.87 14.32 -2.63
N ALA A 53 -21.55 14.87 -1.63
CA ALA A 53 -21.63 16.31 -1.40
C ALA A 53 -20.34 16.80 -0.72
N ALA A 54 -19.97 18.05 -0.96
CA ALA A 54 -18.82 18.65 -0.28
C ALA A 54 -19.07 18.75 1.24
N ILE A 55 -18.00 18.65 2.03
CA ILE A 55 -18.00 19.14 3.41
C ILE A 55 -17.74 20.64 3.38
N ASP A 56 -18.46 21.44 4.16
CA ASP A 56 -18.22 22.88 4.26
C ASP A 56 -16.89 23.18 4.98
N GLU A 57 -16.25 24.29 4.61
CA GLU A 57 -14.93 24.66 5.15
C GLU A 57 -14.87 24.88 6.67
N PRO A 58 -15.88 25.46 7.33
CA PRO A 58 -15.94 25.49 8.80
C PRO A 58 -15.88 24.08 9.41
N THR A 59 -16.69 23.14 8.91
CA THR A 59 -16.68 21.75 9.38
C THR A 59 -15.34 21.08 9.08
N LYS A 60 -14.74 21.27 7.88
CA LYS A 60 -13.43 20.69 7.57
C LYS A 60 -12.32 21.15 8.51
N ARG A 61 -12.36 22.41 8.97
CA ARG A 61 -11.38 23.00 9.90
C ARG A 61 -11.55 22.52 11.34
N SER A 62 -12.75 22.11 11.75
CA SER A 62 -12.99 21.59 13.10
C SER A 62 -12.66 20.11 13.25
N LEU A 63 -12.55 19.36 12.15
CA LEU A 63 -12.20 17.95 12.16
C LEU A 63 -10.72 17.73 12.48
N ALA A 64 -10.46 16.75 13.36
CA ALA A 64 -9.10 16.29 13.62
C ALA A 64 -8.48 15.69 12.36
N THR A 65 -7.19 15.97 12.14
CA THR A 65 -6.39 15.38 11.08
C THR A 65 -5.54 14.25 11.66
N THR A 66 -5.33 13.17 10.90
CA THR A 66 -4.37 12.13 11.27
C THR A 66 -2.97 12.71 11.36
N GLU A 67 -2.15 12.16 12.25
CA GLU A 67 -0.75 12.50 12.29
C GLU A 67 -0.05 12.11 10.98
N ALA A 68 1.00 12.86 10.65
CA ALA A 68 1.91 12.53 9.57
C ALA A 68 2.47 11.11 9.77
N PHE A 69 2.36 10.24 8.77
CA PHE A 69 2.89 8.89 8.88
C PHE A 69 4.43 8.91 8.76
N ARG A 70 5.14 8.58 9.84
CA ARG A 70 6.61 8.64 9.93
C ARG A 70 7.22 7.27 10.27
N ALA A 71 6.92 6.27 9.46
CA ALA A 71 7.47 4.93 9.59
C ALA A 71 7.69 4.28 8.21
N PHE A 72 8.40 3.14 8.20
CA PHE A 72 8.56 2.30 7.02
C PHE A 72 7.19 1.88 6.46
N LEU A 73 7.01 2.04 5.15
CA LEU A 73 5.83 1.57 4.44
C LEU A 73 6.14 0.22 3.78
N PRO A 74 5.35 -0.84 4.05
CA PRO A 74 5.40 -2.06 3.26
C PRO A 74 5.28 -1.76 1.76
N VAL A 75 5.91 -2.57 0.89
CA VAL A 75 5.80 -2.42 -0.57
C VAL A 75 4.33 -2.51 -1.02
N SER A 76 3.53 -3.31 -0.34
CA SER A 76 2.10 -3.45 -0.62
C SER A 76 1.32 -3.82 0.63
N VAL A 77 0.07 -3.38 0.66
CA VAL A 77 -0.94 -3.68 1.68
C VAL A 77 -2.25 -4.00 0.96
N ASP A 78 -2.95 -5.05 1.38
CA ASP A 78 -4.29 -5.37 0.89
C ASP A 78 -5.21 -5.77 2.06
N LEU A 79 -6.22 -4.95 2.32
CA LEU A 79 -7.25 -5.11 3.36
C LEU A 79 -8.52 -5.76 2.81
N SER A 80 -8.57 -6.12 1.53
CA SER A 80 -9.79 -6.58 0.85
C SER A 80 -10.36 -7.86 1.44
N ALA A 81 -9.55 -8.70 2.08
CA ALA A 81 -10.01 -9.92 2.77
C ALA A 81 -10.94 -9.63 3.96
N GLY A 82 -10.86 -8.44 4.55
CA GLY A 82 -11.76 -8.01 5.64
C GLY A 82 -12.99 -7.23 5.15
N MET A 83 -13.13 -7.00 3.84
CA MET A 83 -14.23 -6.22 3.27
C MET A 83 -15.44 -7.11 2.98
N PRO A 84 -16.67 -6.59 3.07
CA PRO A 84 -17.83 -7.26 2.49
C PRO A 84 -17.71 -7.36 0.96
N PRO A 85 -18.41 -8.32 0.32
CA PRO A 85 -18.49 -8.37 -1.13
C PRO A 85 -18.93 -7.02 -1.71
N PRO A 86 -18.42 -6.56 -2.86
CA PRO A 86 -18.84 -5.27 -3.42
C PRO A 86 -20.35 -5.24 -3.69
N GLY A 87 -21.02 -4.29 -3.03
CA GLY A 87 -22.47 -4.10 -3.15
C GLY A 87 -22.84 -3.11 -4.25
N ARG A 88 -24.15 -2.90 -4.43
CA ARG A 88 -24.72 -2.09 -5.51
C ARG A 88 -25.69 -1.04 -4.95
N GLN A 89 -25.33 0.23 -5.06
CA GLN A 89 -26.15 1.35 -4.62
C GLN A 89 -27.33 1.66 -5.56
N GLY A 90 -27.27 1.19 -6.81
CA GLY A 90 -28.28 1.50 -7.81
C GLY A 90 -28.31 2.99 -8.17
N ARG A 91 -29.51 3.57 -8.22
CA ARG A 91 -29.81 4.94 -8.67
C ARG A 91 -29.75 5.97 -7.54
N LEU A 92 -29.83 5.55 -6.30
CA LEU A 92 -29.72 6.46 -5.16
C LEU A 92 -28.33 7.13 -5.08
N PRO A 93 -28.23 8.45 -4.81
CA PRO A 93 -26.97 9.15 -4.60
C PRO A 93 -26.41 8.87 -3.19
N SER A 94 -26.23 7.58 -2.88
CA SER A 94 -25.92 7.05 -1.54
C SER A 94 -24.49 6.52 -1.41
N CYS A 95 -23.63 6.76 -2.39
CA CYS A 95 -22.24 6.30 -2.44
C CYS A 95 -21.46 6.53 -1.13
N THR A 96 -21.68 7.65 -0.45
CA THR A 96 -21.04 7.99 0.83
C THR A 96 -21.51 7.10 1.98
N ALA A 97 -22.79 6.73 2.03
CA ALA A 97 -23.29 5.76 3.01
C ALA A 97 -22.76 4.35 2.73
N TRP A 98 -22.60 3.99 1.46
CA TRP A 98 -21.95 2.74 1.07
C TRP A 98 -20.46 2.71 1.42
N ALA A 99 -19.72 3.79 1.17
CA ALA A 99 -18.31 3.87 1.57
C ALA A 99 -18.15 3.81 3.10
N VAL A 100 -18.92 4.63 3.83
CA VAL A 100 -18.81 4.77 5.30
C VAL A 100 -19.36 3.56 6.04
N ALA A 101 -20.64 3.24 5.84
CA ALA A 101 -21.30 2.17 6.59
C ALA A 101 -20.97 0.82 5.97
N TYR A 102 -21.31 0.61 4.70
CA TYR A 102 -21.20 -0.72 4.10
C TYR A 102 -19.75 -1.19 4.01
N ALA A 103 -18.84 -0.44 3.41
CA ALA A 103 -17.45 -0.89 3.22
C ALA A 103 -16.60 -0.70 4.49
N ALA A 104 -16.30 0.55 4.87
CA ALA A 104 -15.34 0.84 5.92
C ALA A 104 -15.79 0.34 7.30
N ARG A 105 -17.05 0.53 7.69
CA ARG A 105 -17.52 0.08 9.01
C ARG A 105 -17.62 -1.44 9.11
N SER A 106 -18.09 -2.13 8.07
CA SER A 106 -18.07 -3.61 8.04
C SER A 106 -16.66 -4.18 8.15
N TYR A 107 -15.67 -3.53 7.55
CA TYR A 107 -14.29 -3.94 7.73
C TYR A 107 -13.90 -3.99 9.21
N TYR A 108 -14.29 -2.99 10.01
CA TYR A 108 -14.05 -3.02 11.46
C TYR A 108 -14.92 -4.06 12.19
N VAL A 109 -16.14 -4.32 11.72
CA VAL A 109 -16.97 -5.43 12.24
C VAL A 109 -16.25 -6.77 12.07
N SER A 110 -15.64 -7.00 10.90
CA SER A 110 -14.87 -8.22 10.66
C SER A 110 -13.57 -8.26 11.45
N THR A 111 -12.79 -7.18 11.39
CA THR A 111 -11.38 -7.21 11.79
C THR A 111 -11.10 -6.78 13.23
N ALA A 112 -11.99 -5.99 13.82
CA ALA A 112 -11.89 -5.56 15.21
C ALA A 112 -12.89 -6.29 16.12
N GLU A 113 -14.08 -6.64 15.62
CA GLU A 113 -15.11 -7.34 16.40
C GLU A 113 -15.18 -8.85 16.13
N GLY A 114 -14.50 -9.35 15.09
CA GLY A 114 -14.44 -10.79 14.78
C GLY A 114 -15.75 -11.38 14.23
N ARG A 115 -16.67 -10.54 13.74
CA ARG A 115 -17.98 -10.96 13.23
C ARG A 115 -17.93 -11.33 11.74
N ASP A 116 -18.71 -12.32 11.33
CA ASP A 116 -18.75 -12.78 9.94
C ASP A 116 -19.55 -11.83 9.05
N ILE A 117 -18.84 -11.03 8.25
CA ILE A 117 -19.40 -10.04 7.32
C ILE A 117 -20.00 -10.65 6.05
N ARG A 118 -20.07 -11.98 5.93
CA ARG A 118 -20.91 -12.65 4.91
C ARG A 118 -22.38 -12.71 5.35
N GLN A 119 -22.66 -12.51 6.63
CA GLN A 119 -24.00 -12.48 7.17
C GLN A 119 -24.53 -11.04 7.17
N ALA A 120 -25.70 -10.81 6.55
CA ALA A 120 -26.31 -9.48 6.50
C ALA A 120 -26.61 -8.87 7.88
N GLY A 121 -26.73 -9.71 8.92
CA GLY A 121 -26.85 -9.28 10.33
C GLY A 121 -25.61 -8.58 10.89
N ASN A 122 -24.45 -8.73 10.26
CA ASN A 122 -23.17 -8.13 10.66
C ASN A 122 -22.73 -7.00 9.71
N ILE A 123 -23.59 -6.58 8.78
CA ILE A 123 -23.30 -5.47 7.87
C ILE A 123 -24.22 -4.30 8.27
N PRO A 124 -23.71 -3.12 8.64
CA PRO A 124 -24.55 -1.94 8.89
C PRO A 124 -25.32 -1.53 7.64
N SER A 125 -26.57 -1.11 7.80
CA SER A 125 -27.44 -0.74 6.68
C SER A 125 -27.04 0.60 6.04
N PRO A 126 -26.52 0.63 4.79
CA PRO A 126 -26.25 1.89 4.11
C PRO A 126 -27.53 2.66 3.77
N ALA A 127 -28.69 1.98 3.63
CA ALA A 127 -29.97 2.65 3.41
C ALA A 127 -30.38 3.47 4.63
N TYR A 128 -30.33 2.88 5.83
CA TYR A 128 -30.64 3.60 7.08
C TYR A 128 -29.76 4.84 7.23
N VAL A 129 -28.44 4.67 7.04
CA VAL A 129 -27.47 5.77 7.21
C VAL A 129 -27.70 6.87 6.18
N TYR A 130 -27.87 6.53 4.90
CA TYR A 130 -28.14 7.50 3.83
C TYR A 130 -29.39 8.34 4.09
N HIS A 131 -30.50 7.69 4.43
CA HIS A 131 -31.79 8.36 4.57
C HIS A 131 -31.82 9.35 5.73
N LEU A 132 -31.05 9.10 6.81
CA LEU A 132 -30.88 10.05 7.92
C LEU A 132 -29.81 11.12 7.65
N ALA A 133 -28.79 10.81 6.86
CA ALA A 133 -27.64 11.71 6.64
C ALA A 133 -27.83 12.73 5.52
N ARG A 134 -28.78 12.53 4.60
CA ARG A 134 -29.03 13.46 3.48
C ARG A 134 -29.68 14.76 3.97
N ALA A 135 -29.29 15.89 3.35
CA ALA A 135 -29.85 17.21 3.71
C ALA A 135 -31.01 17.64 2.81
N ALA A 136 -31.18 17.00 1.66
CA ALA A 136 -32.28 17.24 0.73
C ALA A 136 -32.95 15.92 0.39
N GLU A 137 -34.22 15.98 -0.02
CA GLU A 137 -34.95 14.82 -0.49
C GLU A 137 -34.22 14.20 -1.69
N CYS A 138 -33.86 12.92 -1.54
CA CYS A 138 -33.07 12.17 -2.52
C CYS A 138 -31.75 12.84 -2.93
N GLY A 139 -31.23 13.77 -2.13
CA GLY A 139 -29.95 14.42 -2.37
C GLY A 139 -28.77 13.55 -1.95
N GLY A 140 -27.58 13.93 -2.39
CA GLY A 140 -26.34 13.37 -1.88
C GLY A 140 -26.10 13.69 -0.41
N THR A 141 -25.07 13.06 0.16
CA THR A 141 -24.58 13.35 1.51
C THR A 141 -23.05 13.28 1.53
N ASN A 142 -22.41 13.39 2.68
CA ASN A 142 -20.94 13.46 2.81
C ASN A 142 -20.46 12.58 3.98
N PHE A 143 -19.14 12.37 4.10
CA PHE A 143 -18.58 11.50 5.13
C PHE A 143 -19.00 11.89 6.55
N VAL A 144 -18.98 13.19 6.87
CA VAL A 144 -19.28 13.71 8.22
C VAL A 144 -20.71 13.38 8.62
N ARG A 145 -21.70 13.67 7.78
CA ARG A 145 -23.12 13.42 8.10
C ARG A 145 -23.41 11.93 8.29
N ASN A 146 -22.81 11.06 7.46
CA ASN A 146 -22.93 9.61 7.65
C ASN A 146 -22.31 9.15 8.97
N VAL A 147 -21.15 9.70 9.33
CA VAL A 147 -20.49 9.41 10.60
C VAL A 147 -21.31 9.89 11.79
N GLU A 148 -21.98 11.05 11.72
CA GLU A 148 -22.88 11.54 12.77
C GLU A 148 -24.12 10.64 12.96
N VAL A 149 -24.59 9.95 11.92
CA VAL A 149 -25.57 8.87 12.09
C VAL A 149 -24.94 7.69 12.82
N LEU A 150 -23.77 7.21 12.36
CA LEU A 150 -23.09 6.08 13.00
C LEU A 150 -22.60 6.36 14.42
N ARG A 151 -22.42 7.61 14.86
CA ARG A 151 -22.14 7.90 16.29
C ARG A 151 -23.27 7.43 17.20
N ARG A 152 -24.52 7.48 16.72
CA ARG A 152 -25.71 6.98 17.42
C ARG A 152 -25.88 5.47 17.23
N GLY A 153 -25.49 4.98 16.05
CA GLY A 153 -25.50 3.59 15.64
C GLY A 153 -26.39 3.35 14.42
N ALA A 154 -26.44 2.11 13.97
CA ALA A 154 -27.24 1.68 12.83
C ALA A 154 -27.81 0.27 13.06
N PRO A 155 -28.94 -0.07 12.41
CA PRO A 155 -29.37 -1.45 12.28
C PRO A 155 -28.50 -2.18 11.24
N SER A 156 -28.54 -3.51 11.27
CA SER A 156 -27.91 -4.35 10.25
C SER A 156 -28.69 -4.30 8.93
N MET A 157 -28.08 -4.73 7.82
CA MET A 157 -28.76 -4.93 6.55
C MET A 157 -29.82 -6.03 6.61
N ALA A 158 -29.72 -6.99 7.54
CA ALA A 158 -30.80 -7.96 7.76
C ALA A 158 -32.04 -7.30 8.37
N SER A 159 -31.84 -6.37 9.31
CA SER A 159 -32.93 -5.66 10.01
C SER A 159 -33.48 -4.48 9.22
N TYR A 160 -32.65 -3.81 8.43
CA TYR A 160 -33.03 -2.73 7.53
C TYR A 160 -32.38 -2.94 6.15
N PRO A 161 -33.00 -3.74 5.28
CA PRO A 161 -32.45 -4.06 3.96
C PRO A 161 -32.24 -2.83 3.08
N TYR A 162 -31.27 -2.93 2.18
CA TYR A 162 -31.06 -1.88 1.19
C TYR A 162 -32.14 -1.95 0.10
N VAL A 163 -32.80 -0.82 -0.14
CA VAL A 163 -33.71 -0.63 -1.27
C VAL A 163 -33.22 0.56 -2.07
N ASP A 164 -33.12 0.39 -3.40
CA ASP A 164 -32.77 1.46 -4.34
C ASP A 164 -33.98 2.36 -4.62
N GLN A 165 -34.55 2.91 -3.54
CA GLN A 165 -35.73 3.76 -3.59
C GLN A 165 -35.54 4.90 -2.60
N CYS A 166 -35.87 6.10 -3.05
CA CYS A 166 -35.87 7.26 -2.18
C CYS A 166 -37.16 7.22 -1.35
N VAL A 167 -37.03 6.85 -0.08
CA VAL A 167 -38.16 6.75 0.85
C VAL A 167 -38.01 7.76 1.99
N ALA A 168 -38.99 7.90 2.86
CA ALA A 168 -38.86 8.73 4.05
C ALA A 168 -37.76 8.19 5.00
N PRO A 169 -37.09 9.05 5.78
CA PRO A 169 -36.15 8.61 6.80
C PRO A 169 -36.81 7.69 7.84
N PRO A 170 -36.04 6.76 8.44
CA PRO A 170 -36.55 5.88 9.49
C PRO A 170 -37.09 6.71 10.68
N GLY A 171 -38.25 6.31 11.20
CA GLY A 171 -38.91 6.97 12.33
C GLY A 171 -38.23 6.73 13.68
N PRO A 172 -38.69 7.39 14.75
CA PRO A 172 -38.07 7.36 16.09
C PRO A 172 -37.86 5.94 16.65
N ASP A 173 -38.81 5.02 16.46
CA ASP A 173 -38.68 3.65 16.97
C ASP A 173 -37.56 2.85 16.29
N ALA A 174 -37.33 3.12 15.00
CA ALA A 174 -36.23 2.49 14.27
C ALA A 174 -34.88 3.08 14.70
N THR A 175 -34.82 4.39 14.98
CA THR A 175 -33.60 5.05 15.42
C THR A 175 -33.24 4.76 16.88
N ALA A 176 -34.23 4.61 17.76
CA ALA A 176 -34.04 4.25 19.17
C ALA A 176 -33.44 2.84 19.37
N ARG A 177 -33.68 1.93 18.42
CA ARG A 177 -33.16 0.55 18.46
C ARG A 177 -31.82 0.37 17.72
N ALA A 178 -31.33 1.40 17.04
CA ALA A 178 -30.16 1.34 16.19
C ALA A 178 -28.87 1.59 16.99
N GLU A 179 -28.53 0.67 17.91
CA GLU A 179 -27.42 0.86 18.85
C GLU A 179 -26.10 0.17 18.43
N ASP A 180 -26.14 -0.73 17.44
CA ASP A 180 -24.96 -1.42 16.91
C ASP A 180 -24.15 -0.52 15.94
N PHE A 181 -22.98 -0.99 15.52
CA PHE A 181 -22.12 -0.39 14.50
C PHE A 181 -21.62 1.04 14.81
N ARG A 182 -21.60 1.42 16.09
CA ARG A 182 -21.17 2.75 16.52
C ARG A 182 -19.73 3.08 16.11
N VAL A 183 -19.49 4.35 15.83
CA VAL A 183 -18.16 4.93 15.61
C VAL A 183 -17.94 6.13 16.55
N ARG A 184 -16.69 6.42 16.91
CA ARG A 184 -16.34 7.60 17.71
C ARG A 184 -16.35 8.87 16.88
N GLY A 185 -15.97 8.77 15.62
CA GLY A 185 -15.96 9.93 14.72
C GLY A 185 -15.21 9.68 13.42
N TYR A 186 -14.73 10.78 12.85
CA TYR A 186 -14.04 10.86 11.56
C TYR A 186 -12.75 11.67 11.73
N ARG A 187 -11.65 11.17 11.18
CA ARG A 187 -10.39 11.92 11.10
C ARG A 187 -10.00 12.11 9.65
N ARG A 188 -9.64 13.34 9.30
CA ARG A 188 -9.18 13.71 7.96
C ARG A 188 -7.76 13.22 7.74
N ILE A 189 -7.43 12.90 6.49
CA ILE A 189 -6.04 12.71 6.05
C ILE A 189 -5.61 13.94 5.25
N ASP A 190 -4.37 14.36 5.45
CA ASP A 190 -3.73 15.40 4.65
C ASP A 190 -3.38 14.85 3.25
N LEU A 191 -4.09 15.34 2.24
CA LEU A 191 -3.92 14.92 0.85
C LEU A 191 -2.64 15.43 0.19
N ALA A 192 -1.96 16.42 0.80
CA ALA A 192 -0.65 16.87 0.31
C ALA A 192 0.40 15.74 0.39
N ARG A 193 0.16 14.74 1.25
CA ARG A 193 1.12 13.66 1.54
C ARG A 193 0.46 12.31 1.29
N LEU A 194 0.59 11.82 0.06
CA LEU A 194 0.04 10.52 -0.39
C LEU A 194 0.43 9.35 0.53
N ASP A 195 1.59 9.43 1.17
CA ASP A 195 2.08 8.44 2.13
C ASP A 195 1.26 8.38 3.41
N ASP A 196 0.52 9.42 3.79
CA ASP A 196 -0.38 9.34 4.93
C ASP A 196 -1.56 8.41 4.63
N ILE A 197 -2.03 8.39 3.38
CA ILE A 197 -3.04 7.43 2.93
C ILE A 197 -2.48 6.01 3.03
N LYS A 198 -1.27 5.79 2.51
CA LYS A 198 -0.58 4.49 2.61
C LYS A 198 -0.36 4.09 4.06
N GLY A 199 0.03 5.03 4.91
CA GLY A 199 0.25 4.85 6.34
C GLY A 199 -1.01 4.41 7.07
N GLN A 200 -2.15 5.04 6.77
CA GLN A 200 -3.43 4.61 7.33
C GLN A 200 -3.77 3.18 6.90
N LEU A 201 -3.57 2.83 5.62
CA LEU A 201 -3.77 1.46 5.14
C LEU A 201 -2.83 0.45 5.83
N ALA A 202 -1.55 0.80 6.00
CA ALA A 202 -0.57 -0.03 6.72
C ALA A 202 -0.93 -0.21 8.21
N LEU A 203 -1.56 0.79 8.82
CA LEU A 203 -2.16 0.73 10.16
C LEU A 203 -3.53 0.02 10.17
N SER A 204 -3.87 -0.71 9.12
CA SER A 204 -5.13 -1.44 8.98
C SER A 204 -6.38 -0.56 9.04
N ASN A 205 -6.28 0.69 8.55
CA ASN A 205 -7.41 1.61 8.43
C ASN A 205 -7.79 1.76 6.95
N PRO A 206 -8.99 1.30 6.54
CA PRO A 206 -9.52 1.65 5.23
C PRO A 206 -9.73 3.16 5.12
N VAL A 207 -9.40 3.72 3.97
CA VAL A 207 -9.45 5.17 3.75
C VAL A 207 -10.63 5.53 2.86
N LEU A 208 -11.55 6.33 3.39
CA LEU A 208 -12.65 6.92 2.64
C LEU A 208 -12.09 7.99 1.72
N ILE A 209 -12.51 8.01 0.45
CA ILE A 209 -12.09 9.03 -0.53
C ILE A 209 -13.27 9.62 -1.28
N SER A 210 -13.25 10.94 -1.45
CA SER A 210 -14.12 11.69 -2.35
C SER A 210 -13.40 11.88 -3.68
N PHE A 211 -13.86 11.20 -4.71
CA PHE A 211 -13.23 11.09 -6.03
C PHE A 211 -14.04 11.80 -7.10
N ALA A 212 -13.37 12.60 -7.92
CA ALA A 212 -13.93 13.28 -9.08
C ALA A 212 -14.27 12.25 -10.17
N ASP A 213 -15.54 11.94 -10.39
CA ASP A 213 -15.99 10.87 -11.31
C ASP A 213 -15.93 11.28 -12.80
N SER A 214 -15.73 10.31 -13.70
CA SER A 214 -15.69 10.53 -15.16
C SER A 214 -16.33 9.38 -15.94
N VAL A 215 -16.68 9.61 -17.22
CA VAL A 215 -17.17 8.55 -18.11
C VAL A 215 -16.13 7.42 -18.24
N ALA A 216 -14.84 7.76 -18.35
CA ALA A 216 -13.78 6.79 -18.46
C ALA A 216 -13.69 5.90 -17.20
N PHE A 217 -13.86 6.48 -16.01
CA PHE A 217 -13.88 5.72 -14.76
C PHE A 217 -15.08 4.76 -14.67
N GLN A 218 -16.28 5.22 -15.06
CA GLN A 218 -17.46 4.35 -15.11
C GLN A 218 -17.30 3.18 -16.10
N ARG A 219 -16.55 3.39 -17.19
CA ARG A 219 -16.22 2.37 -18.21
C ARG A 219 -15.10 1.42 -17.80
N HIS A 220 -14.41 1.66 -16.70
CA HIS A 220 -13.27 0.84 -16.29
C HIS A 220 -13.69 -0.62 -16.00
N ARG A 221 -12.91 -1.57 -16.49
CA ARG A 221 -13.12 -3.02 -16.36
C ARG A 221 -11.77 -3.72 -16.16
N GLY A 222 -11.80 -4.87 -15.48
CA GLY A 222 -10.60 -5.68 -15.25
C GLY A 222 -9.69 -5.11 -14.16
N ASP A 223 -8.49 -5.66 -14.06
CA ASP A 223 -7.52 -5.39 -12.99
C ASP A 223 -6.39 -4.42 -13.39
N ALA A 224 -6.49 -3.83 -14.59
CA ALA A 224 -5.55 -2.83 -15.06
C ALA A 224 -5.57 -1.59 -14.16
N VAL A 225 -4.42 -0.91 -14.04
CA VAL A 225 -4.34 0.36 -13.29
C VAL A 225 -5.07 1.43 -14.09
N PHE A 226 -6.13 1.99 -13.51
CA PHE A 226 -6.84 3.12 -14.07
C PHE A 226 -6.00 4.40 -13.99
N THR A 227 -5.83 5.04 -15.15
CA THR A 227 -5.20 6.35 -15.33
C THR A 227 -6.06 7.19 -16.28
N GLU A 228 -6.07 8.51 -16.08
CA GLU A 228 -6.74 9.45 -16.98
C GLU A 228 -6.00 10.80 -16.92
N PRO A 229 -4.87 10.95 -17.63
CA PRO A 229 -4.05 12.15 -17.56
C PRO A 229 -4.73 13.40 -18.15
N ASP A 230 -5.62 13.21 -19.13
CA ASP A 230 -6.35 14.29 -19.81
C ASP A 230 -7.69 14.62 -19.13
N PHE A 231 -7.79 14.38 -17.82
CA PHE A 231 -8.99 14.68 -17.04
C PHE A 231 -9.23 16.19 -16.97
N VAL A 232 -10.37 16.63 -17.49
CA VAL A 232 -10.73 18.07 -17.52
C VAL A 232 -11.66 18.44 -16.37
N ALA A 233 -12.80 17.75 -16.24
CA ALA A 233 -13.82 18.09 -15.26
C ALA A 233 -14.61 16.85 -14.81
N PRO A 234 -15.03 16.81 -13.53
CA PRO A 234 -15.85 15.71 -13.03
C PRO A 234 -17.28 15.76 -13.60
N ARG A 235 -17.88 14.58 -13.81
CA ARG A 235 -19.35 14.45 -13.97
C ARG A 235 -20.09 14.66 -12.65
N GLY A 236 -19.39 14.43 -11.55
CA GLY A 236 -19.89 14.48 -10.19
C GLY A 236 -18.82 14.00 -9.24
N TRP A 237 -19.15 13.94 -7.96
CA TRP A 237 -18.26 13.44 -6.92
C TRP A 237 -18.81 12.14 -6.37
N HIS A 238 -17.91 11.16 -6.24
CA HIS A 238 -18.23 9.80 -5.85
C HIS A 238 -17.39 9.37 -4.66
N ALA A 239 -18.02 8.67 -3.72
CA ALA A 239 -17.35 8.20 -2.52
C ALA A 239 -17.04 6.71 -2.62
N MET A 240 -15.80 6.35 -2.30
CA MET A 240 -15.30 4.97 -2.30
C MET A 240 -14.40 4.75 -1.08
N THR A 241 -14.01 3.49 -0.85
CA THR A 241 -13.06 3.14 0.21
C THR A 241 -11.81 2.52 -0.40
N LEU A 242 -10.64 3.11 -0.14
CA LEU A 242 -9.36 2.49 -0.44
C LEU A 242 -9.15 1.30 0.49
N THR A 243 -8.78 0.16 -0.09
CA THR A 243 -8.57 -1.10 0.60
C THR A 243 -7.11 -1.53 0.59
N GLY A 244 -6.23 -0.82 -0.12
CA GLY A 244 -4.83 -1.20 -0.17
C GLY A 244 -4.01 -0.35 -1.11
N TYR A 245 -2.75 -0.69 -1.25
CA TYR A 245 -1.84 -0.12 -2.24
C TYR A 245 -0.78 -1.14 -2.64
N ASP A 246 -0.19 -0.94 -3.82
CA ASP A 246 0.96 -1.70 -4.28
C ASP A 246 1.94 -0.77 -4.99
N ASP A 247 3.10 -0.54 -4.38
CA ASP A 247 4.17 0.28 -4.95
C ASP A 247 4.76 -0.34 -6.21
N ARG A 248 4.64 -1.66 -6.44
CA ARG A 248 5.03 -2.27 -7.71
C ARG A 248 4.06 -1.90 -8.84
N ARG A 249 2.81 -1.59 -8.53
CA ARG A 249 1.79 -1.14 -9.49
C ARG A 249 1.67 0.38 -9.58
N GLN A 250 2.28 1.11 -8.63
CA GLN A 250 2.10 2.54 -8.46
C GLN A 250 0.61 2.95 -8.30
N ALA A 251 -0.16 2.13 -7.57
CA ALA A 251 -1.61 2.27 -7.49
C ALA A 251 -2.18 1.96 -6.10
N PHE A 252 -3.31 2.59 -5.79
CA PHE A 252 -4.19 2.22 -4.68
C PHE A 252 -5.25 1.24 -5.17
N ARG A 253 -5.61 0.29 -4.31
CA ARG A 253 -6.78 -0.57 -4.50
C ARG A 253 -7.97 0.07 -3.81
N LEU A 254 -9.14 0.03 -4.45
CA LEU A 254 -10.39 0.51 -3.88
C LEU A 254 -11.53 -0.49 -4.04
N ILE A 255 -12.50 -0.44 -3.12
CA ILE A 255 -13.81 -1.08 -3.25
C ILE A 255 -14.85 -0.02 -3.61
N ASN A 256 -15.71 -0.35 -4.58
CA ASN A 256 -16.77 0.51 -5.07
C ASN A 256 -18.16 -0.04 -4.72
N SER A 257 -19.21 0.76 -4.92
CA SER A 257 -20.61 0.47 -4.62
C SER A 257 -21.48 0.34 -5.87
N TRP A 258 -20.89 -0.09 -6.99
CA TRP A 258 -21.57 -0.28 -8.28
C TRP A 258 -21.84 -1.76 -8.62
N GLY A 259 -21.51 -2.66 -7.70
CA GLY A 259 -21.66 -4.10 -7.84
C GLY A 259 -20.44 -4.76 -8.48
N GLN A 260 -20.49 -6.09 -8.55
CA GLN A 260 -19.35 -6.91 -8.99
C GLN A 260 -19.16 -6.93 -10.52
N GLY A 261 -20.10 -6.40 -11.31
CA GLY A 261 -19.94 -6.26 -12.76
C GLY A 261 -19.02 -5.09 -13.18
N TRP A 262 -18.72 -4.16 -12.27
CA TRP A 262 -17.84 -3.03 -12.52
C TRP A 262 -16.38 -3.32 -12.11
N GLY A 263 -15.40 -2.79 -12.85
CA GLY A 263 -13.97 -2.93 -12.51
C GLY A 263 -13.47 -4.38 -12.49
N ASP A 264 -12.59 -4.69 -11.52
CA ASP A 264 -12.19 -6.04 -11.11
C ASP A 264 -13.13 -6.52 -10.01
N ARG A 265 -14.27 -7.10 -10.41
CA ARG A 265 -15.27 -7.68 -9.49
C ARG A 265 -15.75 -6.70 -8.40
N GLY A 266 -15.91 -5.43 -8.74
CA GLY A 266 -16.31 -4.35 -7.84
C GLY A 266 -15.15 -3.59 -7.17
N TYR A 267 -13.90 -3.98 -7.48
CA TYR A 267 -12.69 -3.26 -7.11
C TYR A 267 -12.05 -2.57 -8.30
N ALA A 268 -11.09 -1.68 -8.05
CA ALA A 268 -10.20 -1.15 -9.08
C ALA A 268 -8.83 -0.83 -8.51
N TRP A 269 -7.83 -0.85 -9.38
CA TRP A 269 -6.54 -0.21 -9.13
C TRP A 269 -6.56 1.19 -9.74
N VAL A 270 -6.24 2.22 -8.97
CA VAL A 270 -6.18 3.61 -9.44
C VAL A 270 -4.78 4.16 -9.16
N SER A 271 -4.16 4.73 -10.18
CA SER A 271 -2.78 5.21 -10.05
C SER A 271 -2.63 6.30 -8.98
N TYR A 272 -1.44 6.37 -8.38
CA TYR A 272 -1.10 7.41 -7.40
C TYR A 272 -1.30 8.83 -7.92
N ASP A 273 -0.96 9.08 -9.18
CA ASP A 273 -1.13 10.39 -9.79
C ASP A 273 -2.60 10.72 -10.03
N THR A 274 -3.41 9.73 -10.44
CA THR A 274 -4.86 9.90 -10.57
C THR A 274 -5.51 10.18 -9.21
N ILE A 275 -5.10 9.51 -8.14
CA ILE A 275 -5.58 9.82 -6.78
C ILE A 275 -5.21 11.24 -6.37
N ARG A 276 -3.96 11.67 -6.60
CA ARG A 276 -3.51 13.05 -6.31
C ARG A 276 -4.32 14.11 -7.06
N GLN A 277 -4.64 13.85 -8.33
CA GLN A 277 -5.37 14.80 -9.16
C GLN A 277 -6.88 14.85 -8.86
N ARG A 278 -7.49 13.72 -8.46
CA ARG A 278 -8.95 13.56 -8.47
C ARG A 278 -9.58 13.39 -7.10
N VAL A 279 -8.80 13.24 -6.04
CA VAL A 279 -9.34 13.17 -4.67
C VAL A 279 -9.32 14.55 -4.02
N ARG A 280 -10.49 15.01 -3.55
CA ARG A 280 -10.61 16.29 -2.81
C ARG A 280 -10.68 16.13 -1.30
N GLU A 281 -11.09 14.96 -0.83
CA GLU A 281 -11.23 14.64 0.59
C GLU A 281 -10.83 13.18 0.82
N ALA A 282 -10.07 12.94 1.88
CA ALA A 282 -9.82 11.60 2.40
C ALA A 282 -9.87 11.59 3.93
N GLY A 283 -10.19 10.42 4.49
CA GLY A 283 -10.20 10.24 5.93
C GLY A 283 -10.49 8.81 6.36
N ILE A 284 -10.49 8.59 7.67
CA ILE A 284 -10.73 7.30 8.29
C ILE A 284 -11.83 7.41 9.34
N LEU A 285 -12.50 6.29 9.57
CA LEU A 285 -13.37 6.14 10.74
C LEU A 285 -12.51 5.99 12.00
N ASP A 286 -12.88 6.71 13.06
CA ASP A 286 -12.40 6.41 14.40
C ASP A 286 -13.33 5.41 15.06
N VAL A 287 -12.86 4.17 15.21
CA VAL A 287 -13.60 3.07 15.84
C VAL A 287 -12.87 2.67 17.13
N PRO A 288 -13.57 2.40 18.24
CA PRO A 288 -12.95 1.80 19.43
C PRO A 288 -12.26 0.49 19.06
N ARG A 289 -10.97 0.34 19.37
CA ARG A 289 -10.19 -0.86 19.04
C ARG A 289 -9.33 -1.28 20.23
N PRO A 290 -9.21 -2.60 20.51
CA PRO A 290 -8.03 -3.13 21.19
C PRO A 290 -6.80 -2.86 20.31
N ALA A 291 -5.63 -2.58 20.92
CA ALA A 291 -4.40 -2.37 20.17
C ALA A 291 -4.10 -3.59 19.28
N ARG A 292 -4.02 -3.40 17.95
CA ARG A 292 -3.75 -4.47 16.98
C ARG A 292 -2.39 -4.26 16.30
N PRO A 293 -1.63 -5.33 16.02
CA PRO A 293 -0.40 -5.24 15.23
C PRO A 293 -0.65 -4.70 13.80
N PRO A 294 0.36 -4.08 13.17
CA PRO A 294 0.29 -3.54 11.82
C PRO A 294 -0.05 -4.61 10.77
N ALA A 295 -0.58 -4.17 9.62
CA ALA A 295 -1.01 -5.06 8.53
C ALA A 295 0.17 -5.92 8.03
N THR A 296 -0.09 -7.19 7.75
CA THR A 296 0.91 -8.11 7.17
C THR A 296 1.21 -7.73 5.71
N PRO A 297 2.49 -7.54 5.33
CA PRO A 297 2.88 -7.30 3.94
C PRO A 297 2.40 -8.44 3.03
N VAL A 298 1.94 -8.11 1.82
CA VAL A 298 1.58 -9.12 0.81
C VAL A 298 2.87 -9.66 0.19
N PRO A 299 3.13 -10.99 0.19
CA PRO A 299 4.29 -11.57 -0.47
C PRO A 299 4.25 -11.32 -1.98
N PRO A 300 5.40 -11.18 -2.67
CA PRO A 300 5.43 -11.02 -4.12
C PRO A 300 4.79 -12.22 -4.84
N PRO A 301 4.14 -12.01 -6.00
CA PRO A 301 3.58 -13.11 -6.79
C PRO A 301 4.68 -14.09 -7.18
N ALA A 302 4.39 -15.39 -7.03
CA ALA A 302 5.33 -16.45 -7.37
C ALA A 302 5.69 -16.38 -8.87
N PRO A 303 6.97 -16.54 -9.25
CA PRO A 303 7.35 -16.64 -10.65
C PRO A 303 6.68 -17.86 -11.31
N PRO A 304 6.39 -17.81 -12.62
CA PRO A 304 5.85 -18.96 -13.34
C PRO A 304 6.79 -20.18 -13.20
N PRO A 305 6.25 -21.41 -13.19
CA PRO A 305 7.06 -22.61 -13.02
C PRO A 305 8.11 -22.72 -14.11
N VAL A 306 9.37 -22.70 -13.71
CA VAL A 306 10.52 -22.93 -14.59
C VAL A 306 10.47 -24.40 -15.04
N PRO A 307 10.56 -24.71 -16.34
CA PRO A 307 10.67 -26.08 -16.81
C PRO A 307 11.91 -26.77 -16.18
N PRO A 308 11.84 -28.09 -15.91
CA PRO A 308 12.88 -28.78 -15.16
C PRO A 308 14.24 -28.67 -15.88
N PRO A 309 15.32 -28.32 -15.18
CA PRO A 309 16.65 -28.27 -15.76
C PRO A 309 17.12 -29.69 -16.09
N ILE A 310 17.70 -29.83 -17.29
CA ILE A 310 18.44 -31.03 -17.70
C ILE A 310 19.59 -31.22 -16.70
N ALA A 311 19.64 -32.40 -16.08
CA ALA A 311 20.61 -32.74 -15.06
C ALA A 311 22.04 -32.69 -15.60
N THR A 312 22.83 -31.72 -15.15
CA THR A 312 24.30 -31.81 -15.13
C THR A 312 24.77 -32.40 -13.79
N PRO A 313 25.93 -33.07 -13.76
CA PRO A 313 26.40 -33.76 -12.55
C PRO A 313 26.70 -32.76 -11.44
N VAL A 314 26.09 -32.99 -10.28
CA VAL A 314 26.27 -32.21 -9.05
C VAL A 314 27.69 -32.44 -8.52
N SER A 315 28.52 -31.39 -8.56
CA SER A 315 29.72 -31.31 -7.72
C SER A 315 29.33 -31.32 -6.24
N PRO A 316 30.11 -31.94 -5.34
CA PRO A 316 29.79 -32.01 -3.92
C PRO A 316 29.65 -30.62 -3.30
N PRO A 317 28.83 -30.46 -2.25
CA PRO A 317 28.54 -29.16 -1.66
C PRO A 317 29.81 -28.57 -1.06
N VAL A 318 30.25 -27.44 -1.64
CA VAL A 318 31.28 -26.59 -1.06
C VAL A 318 30.73 -26.03 0.24
N ARG A 319 31.39 -26.34 1.36
CA ARG A 319 31.13 -25.74 2.67
C ARG A 319 31.26 -24.22 2.54
N PRO A 320 30.28 -23.40 2.96
CA PRO A 320 30.43 -21.95 2.89
C PRO A 320 31.66 -21.52 3.69
N PRO A 321 32.49 -20.60 3.17
CA PRO A 321 33.65 -20.09 3.88
C PRO A 321 33.21 -19.46 5.20
N ALA A 322 34.01 -19.66 6.25
CA ALA A 322 33.76 -19.04 7.55
C ALA A 322 33.89 -17.51 7.41
N GLY A 323 32.81 -16.77 7.69
CA GLY A 323 32.87 -15.31 7.88
C GLY A 323 31.82 -14.48 7.16
N GLU A 324 30.98 -15.05 6.29
CA GLU A 324 29.93 -14.28 5.62
C GLU A 324 28.74 -13.99 6.55
N PRO A 325 28.23 -12.73 6.58
CA PRO A 325 27.03 -12.39 7.33
C PRO A 325 25.81 -13.05 6.66
N VAL A 326 25.07 -13.85 7.43
CA VAL A 326 23.79 -14.42 7.00
C VAL A 326 22.68 -13.68 7.74
N VAL A 327 21.56 -13.39 7.07
CA VAL A 327 20.38 -12.84 7.75
C VAL A 327 20.06 -13.71 8.95
N ALA A 328 19.97 -13.11 10.14
CA ALA A 328 19.70 -13.88 11.33
C ALA A 328 18.37 -14.64 11.13
N GLY A 329 18.40 -15.97 11.21
CA GLY A 329 17.23 -16.85 11.05
C GLY A 329 16.29 -16.76 12.25
N LEU A 330 15.98 -15.54 12.69
CA LEU A 330 15.30 -15.21 13.94
C LEU A 330 13.97 -14.52 13.59
N PRO A 331 12.83 -15.23 13.71
CA PRO A 331 11.52 -14.71 13.34
C PRO A 331 11.15 -13.42 14.08
N GLU A 332 11.58 -13.24 15.33
CA GLU A 332 11.32 -12.00 16.07
C GLU A 332 12.03 -10.77 15.45
N LEU A 333 13.22 -10.94 14.88
CA LEU A 333 13.99 -9.83 14.30
C LEU A 333 13.51 -9.49 12.90
N GLN A 334 12.99 -10.47 12.17
CA GLN A 334 12.41 -10.28 10.83
C GLN A 334 11.08 -9.51 10.85
N ARG A 335 10.41 -9.43 12.01
CA ARG A 335 9.15 -8.70 12.19
C ARG A 335 9.35 -7.21 12.49
N LEU A 336 10.58 -6.78 12.74
CA LEU A 336 10.89 -5.39 13.01
C LEU A 336 10.74 -4.58 11.71
N PRO A 337 9.89 -3.53 11.67
CA PRO A 337 9.49 -2.89 10.41
C PRO A 337 10.63 -2.17 9.71
N CYS A 338 11.48 -1.46 10.46
CA CYS A 338 12.59 -0.66 9.93
C CYS A 338 13.92 -1.12 10.56
N ALA A 339 14.25 -2.39 10.35
CA ALA A 339 15.47 -3.01 10.86
C ALA A 339 16.08 -4.00 9.85
N ARG A 340 17.38 -4.25 10.02
CA ARG A 340 18.12 -5.33 9.37
C ARG A 340 19.14 -5.82 10.38
N VAL A 341 19.02 -7.07 10.82
CA VAL A 341 19.99 -7.70 11.72
C VAL A 341 20.53 -8.96 11.07
N THR A 342 21.84 -8.96 10.87
CA THR A 342 22.59 -10.09 10.33
C THR A 342 23.37 -10.76 11.45
N ALA A 343 23.60 -12.06 11.28
CA ALA A 343 24.38 -12.89 12.19
C ALA A 343 25.66 -13.31 11.47
N ARG A 344 26.80 -13.01 12.08
CA ARG A 344 28.12 -13.44 11.60
C ARG A 344 28.75 -14.39 12.60
N ARG A 345 29.28 -15.52 12.13
CA ARG A 345 29.97 -16.48 13.00
C ARG A 345 31.37 -15.97 13.33
N ILE A 346 31.71 -15.90 14.62
CA ILE A 346 33.04 -15.50 15.11
C ILE A 346 33.54 -16.59 16.06
N GLY A 347 34.52 -17.37 15.61
CA GLY A 347 34.97 -18.56 16.34
C GLY A 347 33.83 -19.55 16.56
N SER A 348 33.57 -19.91 17.82
CA SER A 348 32.43 -20.74 18.23
C SER A 348 31.15 -19.93 18.53
N GLY A 349 31.23 -18.60 18.52
CA GLY A 349 30.12 -17.70 18.80
C GLY A 349 29.47 -17.11 17.56
N THR A 350 28.36 -16.41 17.77
CA THR A 350 27.62 -15.65 16.76
C THR A 350 27.53 -14.20 17.21
N GLU A 351 27.90 -13.26 16.35
CA GLU A 351 27.75 -11.83 16.60
C GLU A 351 26.63 -11.27 15.72
N LEU A 352 25.70 -10.53 16.33
CA LEU A 352 24.64 -9.81 15.63
C LEU A 352 25.10 -8.39 15.29
N SER A 353 24.89 -7.96 14.05
CA SER A 353 25.19 -6.60 13.59
C SER A 353 24.13 -6.08 12.62
N GLY A 354 24.03 -4.77 12.47
CA GLY A 354 23.10 -4.12 11.55
C GLY A 354 22.46 -2.85 12.14
N PHE A 355 21.16 -2.66 11.92
CA PHE A 355 20.44 -1.49 12.40
C PHE A 355 18.99 -1.80 12.80
N VAL A 356 18.45 -0.93 13.65
CA VAL A 356 17.06 -0.95 14.13
C VAL A 356 16.49 0.46 14.24
N ALA A 357 15.16 0.58 14.19
CA ALA A 357 14.48 1.88 14.15
C ALA A 357 14.54 2.65 15.47
N SER A 358 14.58 1.93 16.60
CA SER A 358 14.43 2.52 17.93
C SER A 358 15.30 1.82 18.98
N ALA A 359 15.42 2.46 20.15
CA ALA A 359 16.06 1.84 21.31
C ALA A 359 15.27 0.61 21.81
N GLU A 360 13.95 0.62 21.68
CA GLU A 360 13.09 -0.52 22.06
C GLU A 360 13.33 -1.73 21.15
N ASP A 361 13.53 -1.48 19.85
CA ASP A 361 13.89 -2.52 18.89
C ASP A 361 15.30 -3.08 19.19
N LEU A 362 16.24 -2.21 19.59
CA LEU A 362 17.58 -2.65 20.03
C LEU A 362 17.49 -3.56 21.25
N ASP A 363 16.62 -3.24 22.21
CA ASP A 363 16.39 -4.09 23.37
C ASP A 363 15.75 -5.43 22.98
N THR A 364 14.92 -5.46 21.92
CA THR A 364 14.42 -6.70 21.34
C THR A 364 15.56 -7.55 20.77
N VAL A 365 16.53 -6.94 20.07
CA VAL A 365 17.73 -7.63 19.59
C VAL A 365 18.57 -8.18 20.75
N ARG A 366 18.76 -7.39 21.81
CA ARG A 366 19.51 -7.81 23.02
C ARG A 366 18.85 -8.99 23.71
N ARG A 367 17.52 -8.97 23.88
CA ARG A 367 16.76 -10.11 24.43
C ARG A 367 16.89 -11.35 23.55
N ALA A 368 16.80 -11.19 22.23
CA ALA A 368 16.97 -12.29 21.28
C ALA A 368 18.37 -12.92 21.37
N ALA A 369 19.42 -12.11 21.53
CA ALA A 369 20.77 -12.61 21.74
C ALA A 369 20.93 -13.33 23.10
N ALA A 370 20.40 -12.75 24.18
CA ALA A 370 20.50 -13.31 25.53
C ALA A 370 19.84 -14.69 25.68
N LEU A 371 18.79 -14.96 24.91
CA LEU A 371 18.12 -16.28 24.89
C LEU A 371 18.92 -17.37 24.17
N ARG A 372 20.07 -17.06 23.57
CA ARG A 372 20.84 -17.98 22.72
C ARG A 372 22.29 -18.10 23.18
N PRO A 373 22.73 -19.29 23.63
CA PRO A 373 24.12 -19.51 24.04
C PRO A 373 25.10 -19.13 22.93
N GLY A 374 26.16 -18.41 23.30
CA GLY A 374 27.21 -18.00 22.36
C GLY A 374 26.81 -16.92 21.36
N THR A 375 25.67 -16.24 21.54
CA THR A 375 25.27 -15.09 20.71
C THR A 375 25.54 -13.77 21.41
N THR A 376 26.29 -12.87 20.78
CA THR A 376 26.57 -11.51 21.27
C THR A 376 25.96 -10.47 20.33
N VAL A 377 25.70 -9.27 20.85
CA VAL A 377 25.31 -8.11 20.03
C VAL A 377 26.55 -7.27 19.79
N GLY A 378 26.97 -7.14 18.54
CA GLY A 378 28.05 -6.25 18.09
C GLY A 378 27.49 -4.89 17.66
N ASP A 379 27.90 -4.43 16.48
CA ASP A 379 27.48 -3.12 15.93
C ASP A 379 26.04 -3.16 15.40
N VAL A 380 25.07 -3.07 16.30
CA VAL A 380 23.67 -2.79 15.97
C VAL A 380 23.35 -1.34 16.32
N VAL A 381 23.16 -0.51 15.30
CA VAL A 381 22.93 0.94 15.48
C VAL A 381 21.44 1.28 15.50
N VAL A 382 21.07 2.29 16.30
CA VAL A 382 19.73 2.88 16.25
C VAL A 382 19.68 3.90 15.11
N ALA A 383 18.96 3.56 14.06
CA ALA A 383 18.74 4.37 12.87
C ALA A 383 17.22 4.61 12.74
N PRO A 384 16.67 5.71 13.27
CA PRO A 384 15.25 6.00 13.10
C PRO A 384 14.90 6.25 11.63
N TRP A 385 13.62 6.41 11.33
CA TRP A 385 13.22 6.96 10.03
C TRP A 385 13.71 8.42 9.95
N PRO A 386 14.33 8.87 8.83
CA PRO A 386 14.45 8.21 7.51
C PRO A 386 15.68 7.32 7.30
N GLN A 387 16.62 7.24 8.27
CA GLN A 387 17.89 6.51 8.11
C GLN A 387 17.68 5.02 7.85
N CYS A 388 16.82 4.34 8.62
CA CYS A 388 16.57 2.91 8.40
C CYS A 388 15.91 2.62 7.05
N GLU A 389 15.05 3.50 6.53
CA GLU A 389 14.42 3.34 5.22
C GLU A 389 15.48 3.39 4.11
N ALA A 390 16.42 4.35 4.19
CA ALA A 390 17.54 4.43 3.26
C ALA A 390 18.41 3.18 3.32
N MET A 391 18.74 2.71 4.53
CA MET A 391 19.58 1.53 4.71
C MET A 391 18.90 0.24 4.25
N GLN A 392 17.59 0.07 4.49
CA GLN A 392 16.84 -1.08 3.97
C GLN A 392 16.69 -1.02 2.44
N THR A 393 16.40 0.16 1.90
CA THR A 393 16.27 0.35 0.44
C THR A 393 17.58 0.04 -0.29
N LEU A 394 18.72 0.29 0.36
CA LEU A 394 20.06 0.11 -0.19
C LEU A 394 20.77 -1.14 0.35
N ASP A 395 20.08 -2.10 0.97
CA ASP A 395 20.70 -3.23 1.67
C ASP A 395 21.76 -3.95 0.82
N ASP A 396 21.41 -4.30 -0.43
CA ASP A 396 22.35 -4.93 -1.37
C ASP A 396 23.48 -3.98 -1.80
N ALA A 397 23.16 -2.70 -2.04
CA ALA A 397 24.13 -1.70 -2.48
C ALA A 397 25.12 -1.33 -1.38
N LEU A 398 24.73 -1.45 -0.11
CA LEU A 398 25.58 -1.17 1.06
C LEU A 398 26.64 -2.25 1.27
N VAL A 399 26.40 -3.48 0.81
CA VAL A 399 27.38 -4.59 0.88
C VAL A 399 28.13 -4.79 -0.43
N ALA A 400 27.77 -4.07 -1.50
CA ALA A 400 28.44 -4.13 -2.78
C ALA A 400 29.94 -3.77 -2.68
N PRO A 401 30.80 -4.38 -3.50
CA PRO A 401 32.20 -3.96 -3.61
C PRO A 401 32.33 -2.58 -4.28
N ASP A 402 33.45 -1.89 -4.07
CA ASP A 402 33.79 -0.62 -4.75
C ASP A 402 32.75 0.51 -4.53
N ARG A 403 32.45 0.81 -3.25
CA ARG A 403 31.48 1.84 -2.84
C ARG A 403 32.09 3.26 -2.90
N PRO A 404 31.29 4.30 -3.18
CA PRO A 404 31.75 5.68 -2.98
C PRO A 404 32.12 5.89 -1.51
N ALA A 405 33.22 6.59 -1.23
CA ALA A 405 33.62 6.90 0.15
C ALA A 405 33.13 8.29 0.52
N VAL A 406 32.46 8.42 1.67
CA VAL A 406 31.98 9.70 2.21
C VAL A 406 32.71 9.98 3.52
N ASP A 407 33.24 11.19 3.68
CA ASP A 407 33.88 11.66 4.90
C ASP A 407 33.45 13.09 5.24
N ILE A 408 33.31 13.36 6.53
CA ILE A 408 33.00 14.68 7.10
C ILE A 408 34.06 15.12 8.11
N GLY A 409 35.32 14.70 7.90
CA GLY A 409 36.45 14.97 8.79
C GLY A 409 36.48 14.07 10.03
N GLY A 410 35.98 12.83 9.91
CA GLY A 410 35.95 11.85 11.02
C GLY A 410 35.03 12.19 12.19
N ARG A 411 34.21 13.25 12.09
CA ARG A 411 33.27 13.66 13.14
C ARG A 411 31.89 13.11 12.85
N VAL A 412 31.31 12.33 13.77
CA VAL A 412 29.91 11.89 13.68
C VAL A 412 28.95 12.81 14.45
N VAL A 413 29.50 13.74 15.26
CA VAL A 413 28.74 14.78 15.97
C VAL A 413 29.30 16.16 15.64
N LEU A 414 28.43 17.04 15.15
CA LEU A 414 28.73 18.43 14.83
C LEU A 414 27.87 19.35 15.71
N ARG A 415 28.40 20.51 16.08
CA ARG A 415 27.74 21.53 16.91
C ARG A 415 27.43 22.78 16.11
N ASP A 416 26.50 23.57 16.61
CA ASP A 416 26.16 24.86 16.02
C ASP A 416 27.40 25.74 15.75
N GLY A 417 27.49 26.26 14.53
CA GLY A 417 28.63 27.01 14.04
C GLY A 417 29.83 26.19 13.56
N ASP A 418 29.82 24.85 13.69
CA ASP A 418 30.87 24.01 13.11
C ASP A 418 30.80 24.07 11.58
N PRO A 419 31.95 24.09 10.87
CA PRO A 419 31.96 23.98 9.42
C PRO A 419 31.53 22.56 9.00
N LEU A 420 30.60 22.47 8.05
CA LEU A 420 30.20 21.21 7.44
C LEU A 420 30.94 21.03 6.11
N ARG A 421 32.01 20.23 6.14
CA ARG A 421 32.77 19.87 4.93
C ARG A 421 32.49 18.42 4.58
N ILE A 422 31.89 18.19 3.42
CA ILE A 422 31.59 16.84 2.92
C ILE A 422 32.57 16.50 1.81
N THR A 423 33.27 15.38 1.97
CA THR A 423 34.17 14.83 0.96
C THR A 423 33.58 13.55 0.42
N VAL A 424 33.50 13.44 -0.91
CA VAL A 424 33.07 12.22 -1.58
C VAL A 424 34.15 11.78 -2.55
N ARG A 425 34.64 10.55 -2.41
CA ARG A 425 35.53 9.91 -3.39
C ARG A 425 34.73 8.89 -4.19
N THR A 426 34.79 9.00 -5.52
CA THR A 426 34.10 8.06 -6.41
C THR A 426 34.75 6.67 -6.38
N PRO A 427 34.01 5.62 -6.79
CA PRO A 427 34.56 4.28 -6.98
C PRO A 427 35.74 4.22 -7.95
N ARG A 428 36.42 3.07 -8.00
CA ARG A 428 37.53 2.77 -8.93
C ARG A 428 37.09 2.64 -10.39
N ARG A 429 35.78 2.56 -10.64
CA ARG A 429 35.19 2.56 -11.99
C ARG A 429 34.40 3.84 -12.23
N ALA A 430 34.29 4.24 -13.49
CA ALA A 430 33.45 5.36 -13.87
C ALA A 430 31.99 5.02 -13.61
N ARG A 431 31.26 5.90 -12.90
CA ARG A 431 29.89 5.63 -12.43
C ARG A 431 29.02 6.87 -12.50
N TYR A 432 27.72 6.65 -12.70
CA TYR A 432 26.71 7.67 -12.43
C TYR A 432 26.61 7.88 -10.92
N LEU A 433 26.95 9.08 -10.46
CA LEU A 433 27.04 9.41 -9.04
C LEU A 433 25.84 10.25 -8.61
N TYR A 434 25.22 9.86 -7.50
CA TYR A 434 24.17 10.59 -6.80
C TYR A 434 24.65 10.82 -5.37
N VAL A 435 24.72 12.07 -4.93
CA VAL A 435 25.07 12.43 -3.55
C VAL A 435 23.97 13.32 -3.01
N SER A 436 23.28 12.85 -1.99
CA SER A 436 22.14 13.52 -1.37
C SER A 436 22.39 13.70 0.13
N TYR A 437 22.11 14.89 0.63
CA TYR A 437 22.20 15.22 2.06
C TYR A 437 20.80 15.42 2.61
N VAL A 438 20.43 14.60 3.61
CA VAL A 438 19.15 14.63 4.31
C VAL A 438 19.34 15.34 5.64
N GLN A 439 18.56 16.40 5.82
CA GLN A 439 18.61 17.30 6.96
C GLN A 439 17.56 16.91 8.01
N THR A 440 17.74 17.44 9.22
CA THR A 440 16.87 17.15 10.37
C THR A 440 15.41 17.56 10.15
N ASP A 441 15.16 18.60 9.35
CA ASP A 441 13.82 19.09 9.01
C ASP A 441 13.10 18.24 7.94
N GLY A 442 13.74 17.16 7.47
CA GLY A 442 13.24 16.30 6.39
C GLY A 442 13.55 16.84 5.00
N SER A 443 14.16 18.01 4.87
CA SER A 443 14.63 18.47 3.56
C SER A 443 15.81 17.64 3.07
N LEU A 444 15.85 17.40 1.77
CA LEU A 444 16.95 16.74 1.09
C LEU A 444 17.49 17.68 0.01
N VAL A 445 18.82 17.79 -0.05
CA VAL A 445 19.56 18.54 -1.06
C VAL A 445 20.43 17.58 -1.86
N HIS A 446 20.32 17.62 -3.19
CA HIS A 446 21.25 16.88 -4.07
C HIS A 446 22.52 17.69 -4.28
N LEU A 447 23.63 17.18 -3.75
CA LEU A 447 24.96 17.75 -3.94
C LEU A 447 25.54 17.36 -5.30
N VAL A 448 25.25 16.13 -5.75
CA VAL A 448 25.64 15.62 -7.06
C VAL A 448 24.50 14.78 -7.63
N GLN A 449 24.23 14.96 -8.90
CA GLN A 449 23.45 14.03 -9.72
C GLN A 449 23.84 14.20 -11.19
N PRO A 450 23.61 13.19 -12.05
CA PRO A 450 23.79 13.35 -13.48
C PRO A 450 22.84 14.42 -14.03
N ARG A 451 23.32 15.22 -14.98
CA ARG A 451 22.59 16.35 -15.58
C ARG A 451 22.55 16.25 -17.09
N GLY A 452 21.57 16.93 -17.69
CA GLY A 452 21.40 17.02 -19.14
C GLY A 452 20.66 15.83 -19.76
N ALA A 453 20.39 15.94 -21.06
CA ALA A 453 19.64 14.92 -21.80
C ALA A 453 20.42 13.60 -21.99
N VAL A 454 21.75 13.70 -22.09
CA VAL A 454 22.66 12.55 -22.16
C VAL A 454 23.65 12.68 -21.01
N PRO A 455 23.36 12.08 -19.84
CA PRO A 455 24.25 12.16 -18.69
C PRO A 455 25.50 11.31 -18.90
N GLU A 456 26.64 11.82 -18.44
CA GLU A 456 27.94 11.12 -18.44
C GLU A 456 28.30 10.61 -17.03
N PRO A 457 28.97 9.46 -16.90
CA PRO A 457 29.49 8.99 -15.62
C PRO A 457 30.63 9.88 -15.11
N VAL A 458 30.78 9.94 -13.80
CA VAL A 458 31.91 10.63 -13.15
C VAL A 458 33.15 9.73 -13.23
N ALA A 459 34.31 10.35 -13.45
CA ALA A 459 35.60 9.66 -13.52
C ALA A 459 35.92 8.86 -12.23
N PRO A 460 36.69 7.76 -12.34
CA PRO A 460 37.19 6.99 -11.21
C PRO A 460 38.00 7.81 -10.20
N ASP A 461 37.97 7.39 -8.93
CA ASP A 461 38.80 7.92 -7.83
C ASP A 461 38.82 9.45 -7.69
N ARG A 462 37.81 10.13 -8.25
CA ARG A 462 37.66 11.57 -8.20
C ARG A 462 37.27 12.00 -6.80
N LEU A 463 38.04 12.93 -6.24
CA LEU A 463 37.70 13.59 -4.99
C LEU A 463 36.81 14.81 -5.25
N MET A 464 35.65 14.83 -4.60
CA MET A 464 34.71 15.94 -4.64
C MET A 464 34.55 16.51 -3.24
N VAL A 465 34.51 17.83 -3.12
CA VAL A 465 34.41 18.51 -1.83
C VAL A 465 33.23 19.49 -1.87
N PHE A 466 32.44 19.52 -0.80
CA PHE A 466 31.29 20.40 -0.64
C PHE A 466 31.36 21.11 0.71
N GLY A 467 30.89 22.37 0.75
CA GLY A 467 30.80 23.15 1.99
C GLY A 467 32.10 23.80 2.48
N ASP A 468 33.21 23.68 1.74
CA ASP A 468 34.52 24.21 2.10
C ASP A 468 34.72 25.71 1.79
N GLY A 469 33.81 26.34 1.06
CA GLY A 469 33.94 27.75 0.66
C GLY A 469 35.04 28.01 -0.38
N SER A 470 35.67 26.97 -0.93
CA SER A 470 36.82 27.09 -1.84
C SER A 470 36.37 27.17 -3.30
N ASP A 471 37.18 27.79 -4.17
CA ASP A 471 36.88 27.94 -5.61
C ASP A 471 35.52 28.61 -5.91
N GLY A 472 35.09 29.55 -5.07
CA GLY A 472 33.80 30.22 -5.19
C GLY A 472 32.59 29.38 -4.79
N ARG A 473 32.80 28.17 -4.25
CA ARG A 473 31.72 27.30 -3.75
C ARG A 473 31.15 27.84 -2.43
N ALA A 474 29.90 27.50 -2.14
CA ALA A 474 29.25 27.90 -0.89
C ALA A 474 29.93 27.26 0.34
N ARG A 475 30.18 28.06 1.37
CA ARG A 475 30.62 27.59 2.68
C ARG A 475 29.39 27.11 3.46
N ALA A 476 29.44 25.89 3.99
CA ALA A 476 28.37 25.34 4.81
C ALA A 476 28.77 25.34 6.29
N THR A 477 27.83 25.76 7.12
CA THR A 477 27.98 25.81 8.58
C THR A 477 26.76 25.15 9.20
N VAL A 478 26.96 24.35 10.25
CA VAL A 478 25.87 23.71 10.98
C VAL A 478 25.06 24.77 11.71
N SER A 479 23.74 24.72 11.53
CA SER A 479 22.76 25.56 12.21
C SER A 479 21.48 24.76 12.48
N GLY A 480 20.62 25.26 13.37
CA GLY A 480 19.35 24.60 13.65
C GLY A 480 18.43 24.47 12.43
N PRO A 481 17.48 23.52 12.43
CA PRO A 481 17.19 22.59 13.52
C PRO A 481 18.23 21.47 13.67
N PHE A 482 18.51 21.10 14.91
CA PHE A 482 19.52 20.10 15.26
C PHE A 482 18.91 18.71 15.44
N GLY A 483 19.61 17.67 14.98
CA GLY A 483 19.12 16.30 15.07
C GLY A 483 19.96 15.33 14.28
N ARG A 484 19.33 14.20 13.91
CA ARG A 484 19.99 13.15 13.12
C ARG A 484 19.82 13.43 11.63
N GLU A 485 20.93 13.41 10.94
CA GLU A 485 21.03 13.70 9.51
C GLU A 485 21.76 12.55 8.82
N MET A 486 21.73 12.51 7.49
CA MET A 486 22.50 11.52 6.75
C MET A 486 22.93 12.01 5.37
N ILE A 487 24.04 11.46 4.89
CA ILE A 487 24.50 11.61 3.51
C ILE A 487 24.36 10.26 2.84
N ILE A 488 23.67 10.24 1.70
CA ILE A 488 23.51 9.06 0.85
C ILE A 488 24.33 9.30 -0.41
N ALA A 489 25.36 8.49 -0.62
CA ALA A 489 26.13 8.48 -1.86
C ALA A 489 25.88 7.16 -2.60
N ILE A 490 25.40 7.23 -3.84
CA ILE A 490 25.07 6.08 -4.68
C ILE A 490 25.85 6.19 -5.98
N ALA A 491 26.52 5.10 -6.34
CA ALA A 491 27.19 4.93 -7.62
C ALA A 491 26.51 3.81 -8.40
N SER A 492 26.16 4.07 -9.66
CA SER A 492 25.44 3.13 -10.51
C SER A 492 26.11 2.98 -11.87
N ALA A 493 26.03 1.77 -12.44
CA ALA A 493 26.48 1.47 -13.81
C ALA A 493 25.67 2.21 -14.89
N ALA A 494 24.41 2.57 -14.60
CA ALA A 494 23.53 3.32 -15.51
C ALA A 494 22.67 4.34 -14.74
N PRO A 495 22.09 5.37 -15.40
CA PRO A 495 21.36 6.44 -14.72
C PRO A 495 20.16 5.94 -13.91
N LEU A 496 20.16 6.06 -12.58
CA LEU A 496 19.11 5.50 -11.72
C LEU A 496 17.71 6.07 -12.03
N PHE A 497 17.62 7.37 -12.24
CA PHE A 497 16.35 8.06 -12.48
C PHE A 497 16.17 8.39 -13.97
N PRO A 498 14.94 8.32 -14.50
CA PRO A 498 14.65 8.60 -15.90
C PRO A 498 14.76 10.10 -16.25
N ARG A 499 14.74 10.97 -15.23
CA ARG A 499 14.87 12.42 -15.35
C ARG A 499 15.69 12.95 -14.18
N GLU A 500 16.25 14.14 -14.34
CA GLU A 500 16.92 14.87 -13.27
C GLU A 500 15.95 15.08 -12.10
N LEU A 501 16.42 14.86 -10.87
CA LEU A 501 15.65 15.13 -9.66
C LEU A 501 15.69 16.63 -9.34
N PRO A 502 14.64 17.19 -8.72
CA PRO A 502 14.67 18.57 -8.23
C PRO A 502 15.89 18.81 -7.32
N THR A 503 16.55 19.97 -7.43
CA THR A 503 17.73 20.32 -6.60
C THR A 503 17.46 20.16 -5.10
N ARG A 504 16.24 20.47 -4.67
CA ARG A 504 15.73 20.26 -3.32
C ARG A 504 14.39 19.52 -3.40
N GLN A 505 14.21 18.56 -2.52
CA GLN A 505 12.96 17.81 -2.34
C GLN A 505 12.91 17.28 -0.90
N THR A 506 11.83 16.60 -0.52
CA THR A 506 11.78 15.93 0.78
C THR A 506 12.57 14.62 0.76
N GLU A 507 13.08 14.20 1.91
CA GLU A 507 13.66 12.87 2.13
C GLU A 507 12.68 11.76 1.72
N ARG A 508 11.38 11.98 1.94
CA ARG A 508 10.31 11.05 1.57
C ARG A 508 10.13 10.89 0.06
N GLU A 509 10.04 12.00 -0.67
CA GLU A 509 9.94 11.97 -2.14
C GLU A 509 11.16 11.27 -2.73
N TYR A 510 12.34 11.57 -2.20
CA TYR A 510 13.58 10.92 -2.63
C TYR A 510 13.57 9.43 -2.36
N LEU A 511 13.31 8.99 -1.13
CA LEU A 511 13.36 7.58 -0.76
C LEU A 511 12.29 6.77 -1.52
N SER A 512 11.12 7.36 -1.76
CA SER A 512 10.11 6.78 -2.63
C SER A 512 10.59 6.66 -4.08
N ALA A 513 11.23 7.70 -4.63
CA ALA A 513 11.81 7.65 -5.98
C ALA A 513 12.94 6.64 -6.07
N LEU A 514 13.81 6.57 -5.07
CA LEU A 514 14.95 5.65 -5.00
C LEU A 514 14.46 4.20 -4.93
N ARG A 515 13.51 3.90 -4.05
CA ARG A 515 12.88 2.58 -3.96
C ARG A 515 12.27 2.17 -5.30
N ARG A 516 11.56 3.09 -5.96
CA ARG A 516 11.01 2.85 -7.31
C ARG A 516 12.09 2.58 -8.35
N ALA A 517 13.18 3.36 -8.35
CA ALA A 517 14.28 3.18 -9.29
C ALA A 517 15.04 1.86 -9.11
N LEU A 518 15.02 1.30 -7.89
CA LEU A 518 15.64 0.01 -7.58
C LEU A 518 14.69 -1.18 -7.81
N ILE A 519 13.38 -1.01 -7.57
CA ILE A 519 12.36 -2.04 -7.83
C ILE A 519 12.01 -2.15 -9.31
N HIS A 520 11.77 -1.01 -9.98
CA HIS A 520 11.48 -0.96 -11.41
C HIS A 520 12.78 -0.82 -12.18
N GLN A 521 13.16 -1.86 -12.93
CA GLN A 521 14.07 -1.74 -14.05
C GLN A 521 13.36 -0.89 -15.13
N PRO A 522 13.66 0.41 -15.32
CA PRO A 522 13.08 1.15 -16.42
C PRO A 522 13.78 0.61 -17.68
N SER A 523 13.12 -0.34 -18.34
CA SER A 523 13.34 -0.76 -19.72
C SER A 523 14.79 -0.59 -20.22
N ALA A 524 15.60 -1.62 -20.01
CA ALA A 524 16.76 -1.91 -20.85
C ALA A 524 16.37 -2.25 -22.31
N ALA A 525 15.13 -2.00 -22.75
CA ALA A 525 14.66 -2.28 -24.10
C ALA A 525 15.01 -1.18 -25.12
N ALA A 526 15.62 -0.05 -24.71
CA ALA A 526 16.05 1.01 -25.63
C ALA A 526 17.57 1.01 -25.94
N ALA A 527 18.36 0.16 -25.29
CA ALA A 527 19.78 0.00 -25.59
C ALA A 527 20.16 -1.43 -25.21
N GLY A 528 20.44 -2.29 -26.20
CA GLY A 528 20.64 -3.73 -26.07
C GLY A 528 21.81 -4.17 -25.17
N VAL A 529 21.72 -3.89 -23.87
CA VAL A 529 22.64 -4.31 -22.82
C VAL A 529 21.80 -4.75 -21.64
N ALA A 530 21.49 -6.05 -21.59
CA ALA A 530 21.10 -6.70 -20.36
C ALA A 530 22.35 -6.80 -19.47
N ALA A 531 22.67 -5.72 -18.77
CA ALA A 531 23.53 -5.75 -17.60
C ALA A 531 22.68 -5.31 -16.42
N GLU A 532 22.58 -6.15 -15.40
CA GLU A 532 22.07 -5.76 -14.09
C GLU A 532 22.70 -4.41 -13.73
N ARG A 533 21.87 -3.41 -13.37
CA ARG A 533 22.39 -2.14 -12.86
C ARG A 533 23.16 -2.44 -11.58
N GLU A 534 24.47 -2.55 -11.69
CA GLU A 534 25.34 -2.67 -10.53
C GLU A 534 25.29 -1.35 -9.76
N VAL A 535 24.76 -1.41 -8.54
CA VAL A 535 24.61 -0.26 -7.65
C VAL A 535 25.45 -0.50 -6.39
N ALA A 536 26.25 0.50 -6.03
CA ALA A 536 27.02 0.53 -4.79
C ALA A 536 26.71 1.82 -4.04
N ALA A 537 26.54 1.74 -2.73
CA ALA A 537 26.12 2.90 -1.94
C ALA A 537 26.84 3.00 -0.59
N THR A 538 26.94 4.22 -0.09
CA THR A 538 27.39 4.53 1.26
C THR A 538 26.37 5.45 1.90
N VAL A 539 25.92 5.10 3.11
CA VAL A 539 25.10 5.96 3.96
C VAL A 539 25.93 6.35 5.17
N LEU A 540 26.20 7.65 5.32
CA LEU A 540 26.87 8.22 6.48
C LEU A 540 25.84 8.93 7.34
N SER A 541 25.61 8.47 8.56
CA SER A 541 24.78 9.18 9.54
C SER A 541 25.63 10.13 10.38
N LEU A 542 25.06 11.29 10.70
CA LEU A 542 25.66 12.28 11.59
C LEU A 542 24.60 12.88 12.52
N GLU A 543 25.05 13.49 13.61
CA GLU A 543 24.19 14.17 14.58
C GLU A 543 24.64 15.62 14.73
N THR A 544 23.71 16.56 14.55
CA THR A 544 23.90 17.98 14.82
C THR A 544 23.33 18.34 16.18
N ARG A 545 24.00 19.22 16.93
CA ARG A 545 23.60 19.64 18.29
C ARG A 545 23.75 21.15 18.49
N PRO A 546 22.97 21.74 19.42
CA PRO A 546 23.31 23.05 19.97
C PRO A 546 24.73 23.06 20.58
N ARG A 547 25.33 24.25 20.73
CA ARG A 547 26.64 24.40 21.35
C ARG A 547 26.71 23.86 22.77
#